data_AF-A0A1S2IPJ6-F1
#
_entry.id   AF-A0A1S2IPJ6-F1
#
_cell.length_a   1.000
_cell.length_b   1.000
_cell.length_c   1.000
_cell.angle_alpha   90.00
_cell.angle_beta   90.00
_cell.angle_gamma   90.00
#
_symmetry.space_group_name_H-M   'P 1'
#
loop_
_entity.id
_entity.type
_entity.pdbx_description
1 polymer ?
#
loop_
_entity_poly.entity_id
_entity_poly.type
_entity_poly.pdbx_seq_one_letter_code
_entity_poly.pdbx_strand_id
1 'polypeptide(L)'
;MADVYSFTEMQILETLGRLITVSDSQSPPRSVAAQHGTVPDASPGQHEQARAHITELKARGFLVASDRYTGGFYVTDSGRAAWASLDALRSNSVARRKQMRNEYLAWIYAQIEEGNGHSPVSSNFLSSGASFYGAAYTEDDLGRVGAWLEENGFIRGAGSWANSGPIRPDITAKGSRYVEEGIDVHTSPQALHGGGVSPQYHVTVSGSGTANIAQGSHHVSQTSNVGWQGDALALIETINARLQQVQNAPEFEELRTAVAELHDAANSNAEPGVVRRIAGKIVAALTTAAGAQLGTELVQQSVEFLTSLP
;
A
#
# COMPACT_ATOMS: atom_id res chain seq x y z
N MET A 1 -11.88 -11.19 -10.61
CA MET A 1 -12.86 -10.81 -11.65
C MET A 1 -13.29 -12.09 -12.33
N ALA A 2 -14.58 -12.40 -12.41
CA ALA A 2 -15.02 -13.56 -13.20
C ALA A 2 -14.71 -13.27 -14.68
N ASP A 3 -14.03 -14.18 -15.36
CA ASP A 3 -13.83 -14.08 -16.80
C ASP A 3 -15.21 -14.05 -17.48
N VAL A 4 -15.49 -12.95 -18.17
CA VAL A 4 -16.78 -12.72 -18.85
C VAL A 4 -16.96 -13.68 -20.04
N TYR A 5 -15.84 -14.21 -20.55
CA TYR A 5 -15.81 -15.17 -21.65
C TYR A 5 -14.91 -16.34 -21.31
N SER A 6 -15.41 -17.55 -21.56
CA SER A 6 -14.58 -18.76 -21.56
C SER A 6 -13.58 -18.76 -22.72
N PHE A 7 -12.54 -19.59 -22.62
CA PHE A 7 -11.55 -19.76 -23.71
C PHE A 7 -12.21 -20.14 -25.04
N THR A 8 -13.19 -21.04 -25.02
CA THR A 8 -13.95 -21.44 -26.22
C THR A 8 -14.73 -20.28 -26.81
N GLU A 9 -15.37 -19.46 -25.97
CA GLU A 9 -16.09 -18.26 -26.44
C GLU A 9 -15.16 -17.22 -27.05
N MET A 10 -13.97 -17.06 -26.48
CA MET A 10 -12.94 -16.20 -27.04
C MET A 10 -12.53 -16.64 -28.45
N GLN A 11 -12.30 -17.93 -28.67
CA GLN A 11 -11.96 -18.46 -30.00
C GLN A 11 -13.10 -18.29 -31.02
N ILE A 12 -14.35 -18.43 -30.58
CA ILE A 12 -15.53 -18.20 -31.40
C ILE A 12 -15.62 -16.71 -31.81
N LEU A 13 -15.44 -15.78 -30.87
CA LEU A 13 -15.50 -14.35 -31.14
C LEU A 13 -14.31 -13.86 -31.97
N GLU A 14 -13.12 -14.44 -31.84
CA GLU A 14 -11.99 -14.16 -32.74
C GLU A 14 -12.24 -14.63 -34.17
N THR A 15 -12.96 -15.74 -34.33
CA THR A 15 -13.42 -16.18 -35.65
C THR A 15 -14.41 -15.17 -36.24
N LEU A 16 -15.30 -14.61 -35.43
CA LEU A 16 -16.21 -13.52 -35.84
C LEU A 16 -15.45 -12.26 -36.27
N GLY A 17 -14.45 -11.81 -35.51
CA GLY A 17 -13.64 -10.64 -35.85
C GLY A 17 -12.89 -10.79 -37.18
N ARG A 18 -12.35 -11.99 -37.46
CA ARG A 18 -11.74 -12.31 -38.76
C ARG A 18 -12.76 -12.20 -39.91
N LEU A 19 -13.96 -12.74 -39.71
CA LEU A 19 -15.04 -12.65 -40.70
C LEU A 19 -15.47 -11.19 -40.95
N ILE A 20 -15.54 -10.36 -39.89
CA ILE A 20 -15.84 -8.92 -40.02
C ILE A 20 -14.77 -8.21 -40.86
N THR A 21 -13.49 -8.45 -40.56
CA THR A 21 -12.36 -7.85 -41.30
C THR A 21 -12.40 -8.21 -42.79
N VAL A 22 -12.73 -9.47 -43.11
CA VAL A 22 -12.90 -9.91 -44.50
C VAL A 22 -14.15 -9.30 -45.14
N SER A 23 -15.25 -9.16 -44.39
CA SER A 23 -16.47 -8.54 -44.91
C SER A 23 -16.25 -7.06 -45.27
N ASP A 24 -15.54 -6.33 -44.41
CA ASP A 24 -15.32 -4.89 -44.52
C ASP A 24 -14.26 -4.54 -45.58
N SER A 25 -13.35 -5.47 -45.89
CA SER A 25 -12.36 -5.31 -46.97
C SER A 25 -12.93 -5.55 -48.37
N GLN A 26 -14.16 -6.05 -48.50
CA GLN A 26 -14.85 -6.21 -49.78
C GLN A 26 -15.69 -4.97 -50.11
N SER A 27 -15.60 -4.47 -51.34
CA SER A 27 -16.44 -3.36 -51.83
C SER A 27 -17.35 -3.81 -52.98
N PRO A 28 -18.69 -3.69 -52.86
CA PRO A 28 -19.42 -3.37 -51.62
C PRO A 28 -19.25 -4.46 -50.55
N PRO A 29 -19.54 -4.19 -49.26
CA PRO A 29 -19.52 -5.20 -48.21
C PRO A 29 -20.41 -6.37 -48.63
N ARG A 30 -19.79 -7.53 -48.88
CA ARG A 30 -20.45 -8.70 -49.46
C ARG A 30 -20.41 -9.87 -48.50
N SER A 31 -21.24 -10.86 -48.80
CA SER A 31 -21.26 -12.16 -48.15
C SER A 31 -19.85 -12.75 -48.08
N VAL A 32 -19.39 -13.07 -46.89
CA VAL A 32 -18.10 -13.72 -46.64
C VAL A 32 -18.24 -15.19 -47.02
N ALA A 33 -17.48 -15.66 -48.01
CA ALA A 33 -17.46 -17.07 -48.35
C ALA A 33 -17.01 -17.92 -47.15
N ALA A 34 -17.57 -19.12 -46.97
CA ALA A 34 -17.29 -19.99 -45.82
C ALA A 34 -15.77 -20.27 -45.62
N GLN A 35 -15.01 -20.26 -46.71
CA GLN A 35 -13.54 -20.41 -46.76
C GLN A 35 -12.75 -19.25 -46.12
N HIS A 36 -13.37 -18.10 -45.85
CA HIS A 36 -12.70 -16.98 -45.18
C HIS A 36 -12.79 -17.03 -43.66
N GLY A 37 -13.60 -17.95 -43.10
CA GLY A 37 -13.52 -18.27 -41.68
C GLY A 37 -12.38 -19.23 -41.34
N THR A 38 -11.65 -19.72 -42.37
CA THR A 38 -10.53 -20.66 -42.23
C THR A 38 -9.21 -19.96 -42.51
N VAL A 39 -8.16 -20.35 -41.79
CA VAL A 39 -6.79 -19.87 -42.03
C VAL A 39 -6.28 -20.50 -43.34
N PRO A 40 -5.60 -19.74 -44.24
CA PRO A 40 -4.91 -20.34 -45.39
C PRO A 40 -3.92 -21.41 -44.91
N ASP A 41 -3.86 -22.56 -45.58
CA ASP A 41 -3.00 -23.70 -45.22
C ASP A 41 -3.27 -24.34 -43.84
N ALA A 42 -4.50 -24.18 -43.32
CA ALA A 42 -4.93 -24.83 -42.09
C ALA A 42 -4.89 -26.37 -42.17
N SER A 43 -4.55 -27.00 -41.05
CA SER A 43 -4.69 -28.46 -40.93
C SER A 43 -6.17 -28.88 -41.00
N PRO A 44 -6.47 -30.15 -41.34
CA PRO A 44 -7.85 -30.64 -41.36
C PRO A 44 -8.61 -30.38 -40.06
N GLY A 45 -7.95 -30.50 -38.91
CA GLY A 45 -8.55 -30.21 -37.59
C GLY A 45 -8.87 -28.72 -37.38
N GLN A 46 -8.02 -27.81 -37.88
CA GLN A 46 -8.29 -26.37 -37.83
C GLN A 46 -9.48 -25.98 -38.72
N HIS A 47 -9.64 -26.65 -39.87
CA HIS A 47 -10.81 -26.47 -40.73
C HIS A 47 -12.10 -26.96 -40.06
N GLU A 48 -12.05 -28.10 -39.38
CA GLU A 48 -13.19 -28.63 -38.61
C GLU A 48 -13.58 -27.69 -37.47
N GLN A 49 -12.60 -27.20 -36.71
CA GLN A 49 -12.82 -26.24 -35.62
C GLN A 49 -13.44 -24.93 -36.12
N ALA A 50 -12.93 -24.37 -37.22
CA ALA A 50 -13.50 -23.17 -37.84
C ALA A 50 -14.96 -23.39 -38.29
N ARG A 51 -15.30 -24.56 -38.83
CA ARG A 51 -16.68 -24.92 -39.19
C ARG A 51 -17.60 -25.02 -37.97
N ALA A 52 -17.09 -25.58 -36.87
CA ALA A 52 -17.81 -25.64 -35.60
C ALA A 52 -18.09 -24.22 -35.08
N HIS A 53 -17.10 -23.33 -35.08
CA HIS A 53 -17.28 -21.93 -34.68
C HIS A 53 -18.29 -21.21 -35.57
N ILE A 54 -18.25 -21.38 -36.90
CA ILE A 54 -19.23 -20.77 -37.81
C ILE A 54 -20.66 -21.27 -37.52
N THR A 55 -20.81 -22.57 -37.22
CA THR A 55 -22.10 -23.15 -36.85
C THR A 55 -22.65 -22.50 -35.58
N GLU A 56 -21.79 -22.34 -34.58
CA GLU A 56 -22.15 -21.69 -33.32
C GLU A 56 -22.48 -20.20 -33.49
N LEU A 57 -21.70 -19.47 -34.30
CA LEU A 57 -21.97 -18.07 -34.62
C LEU A 57 -23.33 -17.87 -35.31
N LYS A 58 -23.76 -18.83 -36.14
CA LYS A 58 -25.11 -18.83 -36.72
C LYS A 58 -26.19 -19.11 -35.68
N ALA A 59 -25.97 -20.10 -34.81
CA ALA A 59 -26.91 -20.43 -33.75
C ALA A 59 -27.16 -19.23 -32.81
N ARG A 60 -26.12 -18.40 -32.58
CA ARG A 60 -26.19 -17.14 -31.82
C ARG A 60 -26.79 -15.96 -32.59
N GLY A 61 -27.11 -16.12 -33.87
CA GLY A 61 -27.64 -15.05 -34.71
C GLY A 61 -26.61 -13.98 -35.09
N PHE A 62 -25.31 -14.26 -34.96
CA PHE A 62 -24.22 -13.35 -35.35
C PHE A 62 -23.89 -13.45 -36.84
N LEU A 63 -24.25 -14.57 -37.47
CA LEU A 63 -24.11 -14.81 -38.89
C LEU A 63 -25.44 -15.28 -39.49
N VAL A 64 -25.77 -14.80 -40.69
CA VAL A 64 -26.90 -15.27 -41.49
C VAL A 64 -26.40 -15.83 -42.81
N ALA A 65 -26.94 -16.97 -43.23
CA ALA A 65 -26.64 -17.55 -44.54
C ALA A 65 -27.06 -16.59 -45.66
N SER A 66 -26.16 -16.37 -46.61
CA SER A 66 -26.50 -15.64 -47.82
C SER A 66 -27.28 -16.57 -48.74
N ASP A 67 -28.44 -16.11 -49.22
CA ASP A 67 -29.27 -16.82 -50.21
C ASP A 67 -28.65 -16.89 -51.63
N ARG A 68 -27.35 -16.61 -51.74
CA ARG A 68 -26.63 -16.60 -53.02
C ARG A 68 -26.03 -17.98 -53.26
N TYR A 69 -26.03 -18.40 -54.52
CA TYR A 69 -25.50 -19.68 -55.02
C TYR A 69 -24.07 -20.04 -54.55
N THR A 70 -23.31 -19.08 -54.02
CA THR A 70 -21.90 -19.22 -53.61
C THR A 70 -21.69 -19.55 -52.13
N GLY A 71 -22.74 -19.76 -51.32
CA GLY A 71 -22.61 -20.31 -49.96
C GLY A 71 -21.87 -19.41 -48.95
N GLY A 72 -22.10 -18.10 -49.00
CA GLY A 72 -21.50 -17.12 -48.07
C GLY A 72 -22.36 -16.79 -46.85
N PHE A 73 -21.83 -15.96 -45.94
CA PHE A 73 -22.51 -15.46 -44.75
C PHE A 73 -22.45 -13.94 -44.68
N TYR A 74 -23.48 -13.31 -44.11
CA TYR A 74 -23.42 -11.91 -43.70
C TYR A 74 -23.27 -11.83 -42.19
N VAL A 75 -22.42 -10.93 -41.72
CA VAL A 75 -22.33 -10.58 -40.30
C VAL A 75 -23.49 -9.65 -39.96
N THR A 76 -24.29 -10.04 -38.97
CA THR A 76 -25.44 -9.24 -38.52
C THR A 76 -24.98 -8.06 -37.66
N ASP A 77 -25.88 -7.10 -37.43
CA ASP A 77 -25.62 -6.00 -36.49
C ASP A 77 -25.36 -6.50 -35.07
N SER A 78 -26.03 -7.57 -34.64
CA SER A 78 -25.78 -8.20 -33.34
C SER A 78 -24.38 -8.84 -33.29
N GLY A 79 -23.92 -9.47 -34.37
CA GLY A 79 -22.54 -9.97 -34.46
C GLY A 79 -21.50 -8.85 -34.40
N ARG A 80 -21.73 -7.75 -35.12
CA ARG A 80 -20.85 -6.57 -35.08
C ARG A 80 -20.84 -5.93 -33.69
N ALA A 81 -22.00 -5.82 -33.03
CA ALA A 81 -22.10 -5.30 -31.67
C ALA A 81 -21.37 -6.21 -30.65
N ALA A 82 -21.48 -7.53 -30.79
CA ALA A 82 -20.76 -8.48 -29.94
C ALA A 82 -19.24 -8.34 -30.10
N TRP A 83 -18.75 -8.23 -31.34
CA TRP A 83 -17.33 -7.97 -31.61
C TRP A 83 -16.87 -6.61 -31.06
N ALA A 84 -17.65 -5.54 -31.27
CA ALA A 84 -17.35 -4.23 -30.72
C ALA A 84 -17.30 -4.21 -29.18
N SER A 85 -18.13 -5.02 -28.53
CA SER A 85 -18.14 -5.17 -27.06
C SER A 85 -16.86 -5.85 -26.56
N LEU A 86 -16.40 -6.89 -27.26
CA LEU A 86 -15.12 -7.54 -26.96
C LEU A 86 -13.93 -6.58 -27.20
N ASP A 87 -13.95 -5.84 -28.30
CA ASP A 87 -12.91 -4.86 -28.62
C ASP A 87 -12.83 -3.74 -27.58
N ALA A 88 -13.99 -3.23 -27.14
CA ALA A 88 -14.07 -2.27 -26.05
C ALA A 88 -13.45 -2.80 -24.75
N LEU A 89 -13.69 -4.08 -24.40
CA LEU A 89 -13.05 -4.71 -23.25
C LEU A 89 -11.52 -4.77 -23.42
N ARG A 90 -11.02 -5.25 -24.57
CA ARG A 90 -9.57 -5.35 -24.87
C ARG A 90 -8.84 -4.01 -24.79
N SER A 91 -9.51 -2.95 -25.25
CA SER A 91 -8.97 -1.59 -25.24
C SER A 91 -8.91 -0.94 -23.85
N ASN A 92 -9.59 -1.52 -22.84
CA ASN A 92 -9.59 -0.99 -21.49
C ASN A 92 -8.26 -1.22 -20.78
N SER A 93 -7.35 -0.26 -20.91
CA SER A 93 -6.00 -0.30 -20.33
C SER A 93 -6.00 -0.42 -18.81
N VAL A 94 -7.00 0.15 -18.12
CA VAL A 94 -7.11 0.07 -16.66
C VAL A 94 -7.42 -1.36 -16.23
N ALA A 95 -8.44 -1.97 -16.82
CA ALA A 95 -8.83 -3.35 -16.52
C ALA A 95 -7.70 -4.33 -16.89
N ARG A 96 -7.10 -4.13 -18.07
CA ARG A 96 -5.97 -4.92 -18.56
C ARG A 96 -4.80 -4.92 -17.58
N ARG A 97 -4.34 -3.74 -17.17
CA ARG A 97 -3.24 -3.63 -16.19
C ARG A 97 -3.65 -4.15 -14.83
N LYS A 98 -4.92 -4.02 -14.42
CA LYS A 98 -5.41 -4.57 -13.16
C LYS A 98 -5.24 -6.09 -13.11
N GLN A 99 -5.63 -6.78 -14.18
CA GLN A 99 -5.45 -8.23 -14.31
C GLN A 99 -3.97 -8.61 -14.40
N MET A 100 -3.22 -7.91 -15.25
CA MET A 100 -1.79 -8.15 -15.44
C MET A 100 -0.97 -8.10 -14.14
N ARG A 101 -1.36 -7.29 -13.14
CA ARG A 101 -0.64 -7.25 -11.86
C ARG A 101 -0.64 -8.59 -11.12
N ASN A 102 -1.79 -9.29 -11.10
CA ASN A 102 -1.88 -10.60 -10.47
C ASN A 102 -1.12 -11.65 -11.31
N GLU A 103 -1.31 -11.64 -12.63
CA GLU A 103 -0.64 -12.57 -13.55
C GLU A 103 0.89 -12.43 -13.54
N TYR A 104 1.37 -11.19 -13.57
CA TYR A 104 2.80 -10.90 -13.58
C TYR A 104 3.46 -11.27 -12.24
N LEU A 105 2.79 -11.00 -11.11
CA LEU A 105 3.29 -11.41 -9.79
C LEU A 105 3.37 -12.94 -9.68
N ALA A 106 2.33 -13.66 -10.11
CA ALA A 106 2.31 -15.12 -10.12
C ALA A 106 3.38 -15.70 -11.06
N TRP A 107 3.59 -15.08 -12.22
CA TRP A 107 4.65 -15.46 -13.15
C TRP A 107 6.05 -15.27 -12.55
N ILE A 108 6.33 -14.14 -11.89
CA ILE A 108 7.62 -13.92 -11.22
C ILE A 108 7.87 -15.02 -10.18
N TYR A 109 6.87 -15.31 -9.33
CA TYR A 109 6.97 -16.36 -8.33
C TYR A 109 7.32 -17.71 -8.95
N ALA A 110 6.57 -18.14 -9.98
CA ALA A 110 6.81 -19.40 -10.67
C ALA A 110 8.22 -19.48 -11.27
N GLN A 111 8.70 -18.39 -11.90
CA GLN A 111 10.04 -18.36 -12.48
C GLN A 111 11.16 -18.42 -11.45
N ILE A 112 10.96 -17.85 -10.25
CA ILE A 112 11.93 -17.93 -9.16
C ILE A 112 11.99 -19.36 -8.60
N GLU A 113 10.82 -19.99 -8.39
CA GLU A 113 10.73 -21.38 -7.92
C GLU A 113 11.35 -22.36 -8.93
N GLU A 114 11.02 -22.23 -10.22
CA GLU A 114 11.60 -23.06 -11.29
C GLU A 114 13.09 -22.77 -11.54
N GLY A 115 13.49 -21.51 -11.32
CA GLY A 115 14.84 -21.00 -11.59
C GLY A 115 15.83 -21.18 -10.45
N ASN A 116 15.52 -21.94 -9.40
CA ASN A 116 16.35 -22.10 -8.19
C ASN A 116 16.70 -20.75 -7.51
N GLY A 117 15.73 -19.84 -7.39
CA GLY A 117 15.92 -18.56 -6.71
C GLY A 117 16.50 -17.42 -7.56
N HIS A 118 16.73 -17.63 -8.87
CA HIS A 118 17.21 -16.57 -9.74
C HIS A 118 16.10 -15.62 -10.18
N SER A 119 16.31 -14.31 -10.02
CA SER A 119 15.37 -13.28 -10.49
C SER A 119 15.21 -13.32 -12.02
N PRO A 120 13.98 -13.48 -12.54
CA PRO A 120 13.72 -13.54 -13.97
C PRO A 120 13.98 -12.19 -14.65
N VAL A 121 14.02 -12.19 -15.98
CA VAL A 121 14.06 -10.95 -16.78
C VAL A 121 12.64 -10.50 -17.08
N SER A 122 12.26 -9.29 -16.67
CA SER A 122 10.87 -8.81 -16.74
C SER A 122 10.24 -8.88 -18.14
N SER A 123 11.01 -8.57 -19.19
CA SER A 123 10.54 -8.60 -20.59
C SER A 123 10.12 -10.00 -21.07
N ASN A 124 10.62 -11.08 -20.43
CA ASN A 124 10.24 -12.44 -20.78
C ASN A 124 8.76 -12.72 -20.49
N PHE A 125 8.12 -11.95 -19.61
CA PHE A 125 6.68 -12.06 -19.36
C PHE A 125 5.87 -11.81 -20.63
N LEU A 126 6.23 -10.84 -21.46
CA LEU A 126 5.52 -10.55 -22.71
C LEU A 126 5.61 -11.70 -23.72
N SER A 127 6.64 -12.54 -23.60
CA SER A 127 6.83 -13.73 -24.44
C SER A 127 6.21 -15.01 -23.84
N SER A 128 5.62 -14.93 -22.65
CA SER A 128 5.01 -16.10 -21.96
C SER A 128 3.69 -16.55 -22.58
N GLY A 129 3.10 -15.74 -23.47
CA GLY A 129 1.75 -15.96 -24.01
C GLY A 129 0.63 -15.38 -23.15
N ALA A 130 0.95 -14.72 -22.02
CA ALA A 130 -0.02 -14.00 -21.22
C ALA A 130 -0.74 -12.90 -22.04
N SER A 131 -2.05 -12.84 -21.92
CA SER A 131 -2.89 -11.92 -22.68
C SER A 131 -4.17 -11.57 -21.93
N PHE A 132 -4.75 -10.41 -22.25
CA PHE A 132 -6.01 -9.94 -21.69
C PHE A 132 -7.11 -10.04 -22.75
N TYR A 133 -8.03 -10.98 -22.58
CA TYR A 133 -9.01 -11.33 -23.60
C TYR A 133 -8.36 -11.58 -24.97
N GLY A 134 -7.20 -12.25 -25.03
CA GLY A 134 -6.46 -12.50 -26.28
C GLY A 134 -5.70 -11.30 -26.85
N ALA A 135 -5.78 -10.12 -26.24
CA ALA A 135 -4.90 -8.99 -26.57
C ALA A 135 -3.58 -9.13 -25.80
N ALA A 136 -2.47 -9.15 -26.52
CA ALA A 136 -1.13 -9.21 -25.92
C ALA A 136 -0.86 -7.98 -25.03
N TYR A 137 -0.16 -8.18 -23.93
CA TYR A 137 0.33 -7.09 -23.11
C TYR A 137 1.43 -6.31 -23.83
N THR A 138 1.56 -5.02 -23.51
CA THR A 138 2.56 -4.12 -24.09
C THR A 138 3.69 -3.81 -23.11
N GLU A 139 4.81 -3.29 -23.62
CA GLU A 139 5.91 -2.80 -22.78
C GLU A 139 5.47 -1.67 -21.82
N ASP A 140 4.57 -0.77 -22.25
CA ASP A 140 4.02 0.27 -21.36
C ASP A 140 3.14 -0.33 -20.25
N ASP A 141 2.39 -1.39 -20.54
CA ASP A 141 1.66 -2.13 -19.50
C ASP A 141 2.62 -2.77 -18.51
N LEU A 142 3.69 -3.43 -18.99
CA LEU A 142 4.72 -4.04 -18.15
C LEU A 142 5.43 -3.02 -17.27
N GLY A 143 5.86 -1.89 -17.83
CA GLY A 143 6.52 -0.82 -17.08
C GLY A 143 5.64 -0.28 -15.95
N ARG A 144 4.37 0.02 -16.22
CA ARG A 144 3.44 0.55 -15.22
C ARG A 144 3.01 -0.47 -14.17
N VAL A 145 2.85 -1.73 -14.57
CA VAL A 145 2.54 -2.84 -13.67
C VAL A 145 3.71 -3.13 -12.73
N GLY A 146 4.93 -3.18 -13.28
CA GLY A 146 6.16 -3.34 -12.50
C GLY A 146 6.34 -2.21 -11.49
N ALA A 147 6.22 -0.95 -11.94
CA ALA A 147 6.27 0.22 -11.07
C ALA A 147 5.28 0.11 -9.90
N TRP A 148 4.02 -0.20 -10.21
CA TRP A 148 2.97 -0.28 -9.21
C TRP A 148 3.25 -1.40 -8.19
N LEU A 149 3.69 -2.58 -8.64
CA LEU A 149 3.98 -3.70 -7.75
C LEU A 149 5.18 -3.42 -6.85
N GLU A 150 6.19 -2.72 -7.37
CA GLU A 150 7.36 -2.28 -6.61
C GLU A 150 6.97 -1.22 -5.56
N GLU A 151 6.26 -0.15 -5.96
CA GLU A 151 5.76 0.91 -5.08
C GLU A 151 4.89 0.35 -3.93
N ASN A 152 4.13 -0.72 -4.20
CA ASN A 152 3.28 -1.37 -3.20
C ASN A 152 3.98 -2.51 -2.46
N GLY A 153 5.28 -2.72 -2.68
CA GLY A 153 6.14 -3.65 -1.95
C GLY A 153 5.86 -5.13 -2.22
N PHE A 154 5.24 -5.49 -3.35
CA PHE A 154 5.06 -6.88 -3.76
C PHE A 154 6.32 -7.46 -4.42
N ILE A 155 7.08 -6.61 -5.11
CA ILE A 155 8.35 -6.95 -5.75
C ILE A 155 9.42 -5.91 -5.38
N ARG A 156 10.68 -6.24 -5.64
CA ARG A 156 11.83 -5.34 -5.49
C ARG A 156 12.85 -5.62 -6.58
N GLY A 157 13.80 -4.72 -6.80
CA GLY A 157 14.94 -5.02 -7.66
C GLY A 157 15.65 -3.76 -8.15
N ALA A 158 16.69 -3.95 -8.97
CA ALA A 158 17.35 -2.83 -9.62
C ALA A 158 16.47 -2.31 -10.76
N GLY A 159 16.00 -1.07 -10.61
CA GLY A 159 15.39 -0.29 -11.69
C GLY A 159 16.42 0.26 -12.68
N SER A 160 15.95 0.80 -13.78
CA SER A 160 16.74 1.58 -14.74
C SER A 160 15.99 2.86 -15.07
N TRP A 161 16.68 3.96 -15.35
CA TRP A 161 16.02 5.19 -15.80
C TRP A 161 15.18 5.01 -17.08
N ALA A 162 15.46 3.97 -17.87
CA ALA A 162 14.70 3.64 -19.07
C ALA A 162 13.43 2.81 -18.81
N ASN A 163 13.30 2.17 -17.64
CA ASN A 163 12.20 1.26 -17.32
C ASN A 163 11.53 1.67 -16.00
N SER A 164 10.21 1.88 -16.01
CA SER A 164 9.47 2.30 -14.83
C SER A 164 9.39 1.25 -13.71
N GLY A 165 9.85 0.01 -13.94
CA GLY A 165 9.92 -1.04 -12.93
C GLY A 165 11.21 -1.88 -13.03
N PRO A 166 11.40 -2.86 -12.14
CA PRO A 166 12.63 -3.63 -12.06
C PRO A 166 12.90 -4.46 -13.32
N ILE A 167 14.15 -4.44 -13.81
CA ILE A 167 14.56 -5.29 -14.95
C ILE A 167 14.63 -6.76 -14.53
N ARG A 168 15.15 -6.98 -13.31
CA ARG A 168 15.18 -8.29 -12.66
C ARG A 168 14.42 -8.20 -11.35
N PRO A 169 13.08 -8.37 -11.39
CA PRO A 169 12.29 -8.35 -10.19
C PRO A 169 12.61 -9.57 -9.32
N ASP A 170 12.74 -9.32 -8.04
CA ASP A 170 12.71 -10.30 -6.99
C ASP A 170 11.39 -10.16 -6.24
N ILE A 171 10.83 -11.28 -5.76
CA ILE A 171 9.56 -11.26 -5.04
C ILE A 171 9.81 -10.98 -3.55
N THR A 172 8.97 -10.13 -2.95
CA THR A 172 9.06 -9.90 -1.50
C THR A 172 8.27 -10.96 -0.74
N ALA A 173 8.48 -11.08 0.57
CA ALA A 173 7.66 -11.94 1.42
C ALA A 173 6.15 -11.62 1.33
N LYS A 174 5.79 -10.34 1.13
CA LYS A 174 4.41 -9.93 0.88
C LYS A 174 3.91 -10.46 -0.46
N GLY A 175 4.70 -10.34 -1.52
CA GLY A 175 4.39 -10.87 -2.85
C GLY A 175 4.15 -12.38 -2.83
N SER A 176 5.10 -13.15 -2.26
CA SER A 176 4.99 -14.61 -2.18
C SER A 176 3.71 -15.03 -1.46
N ARG A 177 3.42 -14.42 -0.30
CA ARG A 177 2.21 -14.71 0.46
C ARG A 177 0.93 -14.50 -0.37
N TYR A 178 0.85 -13.42 -1.14
CA TYR A 178 -0.34 -13.14 -1.95
C TYR A 178 -0.54 -14.17 -3.07
N VAL A 179 0.56 -14.63 -3.68
CA VAL A 179 0.50 -15.69 -4.70
C VAL A 179 0.09 -17.03 -4.06
N GLU A 180 0.72 -17.41 -2.95
CA GLU A 180 0.48 -18.68 -2.25
C GLU A 180 -0.95 -18.77 -1.67
N GLU A 181 -1.46 -17.67 -1.12
CA GLU A 181 -2.82 -17.61 -0.55
C GLU A 181 -3.89 -17.30 -1.63
N GLY A 182 -3.50 -17.10 -2.89
CA GLY A 182 -4.43 -16.78 -3.98
C GLY A 182 -5.14 -15.44 -3.80
N ILE A 183 -4.51 -14.48 -3.12
CA ILE A 183 -5.07 -13.17 -2.81
C ILE A 183 -4.87 -12.22 -3.98
N ASP A 184 -5.95 -11.53 -4.37
CA ASP A 184 -5.88 -10.44 -5.34
C ASP A 184 -5.06 -9.27 -4.76
N VAL A 185 -4.01 -8.83 -5.46
CA VAL A 185 -3.15 -7.69 -5.07
C VAL A 185 -3.89 -6.37 -4.87
N HIS A 186 -5.11 -6.24 -5.40
CA HIS A 186 -5.97 -5.07 -5.20
C HIS A 186 -6.83 -5.16 -3.93
N THR A 187 -6.78 -6.29 -3.22
CA THR A 187 -7.50 -6.48 -1.96
C THR A 187 -6.89 -5.57 -0.90
N SER A 188 -7.71 -4.71 -0.30
CA SER A 188 -7.20 -3.86 0.78
C SER A 188 -6.81 -4.72 1.99
N PRO A 189 -5.78 -4.33 2.75
CA PRO A 189 -5.44 -5.00 4.00
C PRO A 189 -6.61 -5.08 4.99
N GLN A 190 -7.54 -4.11 4.95
CA GLN A 190 -8.75 -4.12 5.77
C GLN A 190 -9.75 -5.21 5.34
N ALA A 191 -9.82 -5.53 4.04
CA ALA A 191 -10.68 -6.59 3.52
C ALA A 191 -10.10 -7.99 3.81
N LEU A 192 -8.78 -8.12 3.86
CA LEU A 192 -8.08 -9.38 4.15
C LEU A 192 -8.28 -9.91 5.58
N HIS A 193 -8.53 -9.02 6.53
CA HIS A 193 -8.67 -9.39 7.95
C HIS A 193 -10.12 -9.65 8.37
N GLY A 194 -11.06 -9.82 7.42
CA GLY A 194 -12.43 -10.24 7.70
C GLY A 194 -13.12 -9.36 8.75
N GLY A 195 -13.59 -8.18 8.35
CA GLY A 195 -14.43 -7.34 9.20
C GLY A 195 -13.66 -6.55 10.26
N GLY A 196 -13.41 -5.28 9.97
CA GLY A 196 -13.40 -4.22 10.99
C GLY A 196 -12.28 -4.19 12.04
N VAL A 197 -11.26 -5.07 11.98
CA VAL A 197 -10.12 -4.95 12.89
C VAL A 197 -8.97 -4.24 12.16
N SER A 198 -8.97 -2.92 12.26
CA SER A 198 -7.76 -2.11 12.03
C SER A 198 -6.60 -2.71 12.83
N PRO A 199 -5.35 -2.75 12.31
CA PRO A 199 -4.22 -3.17 13.11
C PRO A 199 -4.16 -2.31 14.38
N GLN A 200 -4.46 -2.94 15.51
CA GLN A 200 -4.58 -2.25 16.78
C GLN A 200 -3.18 -2.14 17.38
N TYR A 201 -2.55 -0.99 17.18
CA TYR A 201 -1.28 -0.68 17.82
C TYR A 201 -1.56 -0.17 19.23
N HIS A 202 -1.13 -0.91 20.24
CA HIS A 202 -1.17 -0.45 21.62
C HIS A 202 0.11 0.34 21.92
N VAL A 203 -0.05 1.65 22.14
CA VAL A 203 1.00 2.51 22.68
C VAL A 203 0.64 2.83 24.12
N THR A 204 1.41 2.29 25.06
CA THR A 204 1.30 2.64 26.48
C THR A 204 2.24 3.80 26.76
N VAL A 205 1.68 4.97 27.11
CA VAL A 205 2.44 6.11 27.62
C VAL A 205 2.39 6.06 29.14
N SER A 206 3.51 5.74 29.77
CA SER A 206 3.67 5.76 31.22
C SER A 206 4.37 7.06 31.65
N GLY A 207 3.63 7.96 32.30
CA GLY A 207 4.10 9.25 32.81
C GLY A 207 2.93 10.23 33.03
N SER A 208 3.11 11.28 33.83
CA SER A 208 2.09 12.32 34.13
C SER A 208 1.99 13.41 33.05
N GLY A 209 2.66 13.25 31.90
CA GLY A 209 2.75 14.27 30.85
C GLY A 209 1.80 14.05 29.66
N THR A 210 1.54 15.11 28.91
CA THR A 210 0.89 15.06 27.59
C THR A 210 1.86 14.48 26.56
N ALA A 211 1.52 13.32 26.00
CA ALA A 211 2.24 12.73 24.87
C ALA A 211 1.55 13.10 23.55
N ASN A 212 2.31 13.69 22.64
CA ASN A 212 1.86 13.85 21.27
C ASN A 212 2.23 12.57 20.50
N ILE A 213 1.25 11.89 19.90
CA ILE A 213 1.48 10.72 19.05
C ILE A 213 1.06 11.06 17.62
N ALA A 214 2.00 11.07 16.68
CA ALA A 214 1.73 11.26 15.26
C ALA A 214 1.75 9.89 14.57
N GLN A 215 0.57 9.33 14.30
CA GLN A 215 0.44 8.05 13.60
C GLN A 215 0.22 8.29 12.10
N GLY A 216 1.06 7.70 11.25
CA GLY A 216 0.92 7.77 9.78
C GLY A 216 1.22 9.14 9.16
N SER A 217 2.02 9.98 9.82
CA SER A 217 2.36 11.33 9.34
C SER A 217 3.80 11.40 8.83
N HIS A 218 4.06 12.24 7.83
CA HIS A 218 5.39 12.54 7.30
C HIS A 218 5.81 13.98 7.68
N HIS A 219 7.08 14.20 8.03
CA HIS A 219 7.65 15.53 8.34
C HIS A 219 7.06 16.24 9.58
N VAL A 220 6.79 15.51 10.67
CA VAL A 220 6.26 16.11 11.91
C VAL A 220 7.39 16.36 12.91
N SER A 221 7.47 17.59 13.43
CA SER A 221 8.21 17.92 14.65
C SER A 221 7.21 18.00 15.81
N GLN A 222 7.35 17.12 16.80
CA GLN A 222 6.50 17.12 17.98
C GLN A 222 7.23 17.80 19.13
N THR A 223 6.75 18.98 19.51
CA THR A 223 7.28 19.73 20.66
C THR A 223 6.34 19.53 21.83
N SER A 224 6.84 19.05 22.96
CA SER A 224 6.10 19.01 24.23
C SER A 224 6.55 20.19 25.09
N ASN A 225 5.64 21.12 25.33
CA ASN A 225 5.88 22.23 26.27
C ASN A 225 5.49 21.75 27.66
N VAL A 226 6.48 21.42 28.49
CA VAL A 226 6.25 21.06 29.89
C VAL A 226 6.30 22.35 30.70
N GLY A 227 5.17 22.75 31.29
CA GLY A 227 5.04 23.98 32.07
C GLY A 227 5.40 23.84 33.55
N TRP A 228 6.62 23.40 33.87
CA TRP A 228 7.08 23.21 35.26
C TRP A 228 7.66 24.48 35.90
N GLN A 229 7.96 25.51 35.11
CA GLN A 229 8.67 26.70 35.57
C GLN A 229 7.83 27.52 36.57
N GLY A 230 6.51 27.58 36.37
CA GLY A 230 5.60 28.28 37.28
C GLY A 230 5.56 27.64 38.66
N ASP A 231 5.44 26.31 38.71
CA ASP A 231 5.43 25.54 39.95
C ASP A 231 6.78 25.63 40.68
N ALA A 232 7.89 25.62 39.93
CA ALA A 232 9.22 25.81 40.48
C ALA A 232 9.38 27.18 41.18
N LEU A 233 8.94 28.26 40.54
CA LEU A 233 9.01 29.62 41.11
C LEU A 233 8.14 29.76 42.36
N ALA A 234 6.94 29.19 42.37
CA ALA A 234 6.07 29.19 43.55
C ALA A 234 6.67 28.40 44.73
N LEU A 235 7.32 27.27 44.45
CA LEU A 235 8.02 26.49 45.47
C LEU A 235 9.22 27.28 46.04
N ILE A 236 10.01 27.91 45.17
CA ILE A 236 11.15 28.77 45.57
C ILE A 236 10.69 29.90 46.50
N GLU A 237 9.61 30.60 46.14
CA GLU A 237 9.06 31.69 46.95
C GLU A 237 8.64 31.19 48.33
N THR A 238 7.96 30.03 48.38
CA THR A 238 7.50 29.41 49.63
C THR A 238 8.67 29.00 50.53
N ILE A 239 9.71 28.37 49.97
CA ILE A 239 10.91 27.97 50.73
C ILE A 239 11.64 29.22 51.23
N ASN A 240 11.82 30.25 50.41
CA ASN A 240 12.50 31.48 50.80
C ASN A 240 11.76 32.24 51.90
N ALA A 241 10.43 32.31 51.85
CA ALA A 241 9.63 32.93 52.91
C ALA A 241 9.81 32.22 54.27
N ARG A 242 9.98 30.89 54.26
CA ARG A 242 10.24 30.09 55.47
C ARG A 242 11.68 30.23 55.95
N LEU A 243 12.64 30.26 55.03
CA LEU A 243 14.06 30.46 55.35
C LEU A 243 14.34 31.84 55.97
N GLN A 244 13.58 32.88 55.62
CA GLN A 244 13.69 34.20 56.26
C GLN A 244 13.31 34.18 57.75
N GLN A 245 12.46 33.24 58.17
CA GLN A 245 12.03 33.10 59.57
C GLN A 245 13.10 32.38 60.43
N VAL A 246 14.02 31.66 59.80
CA VAL A 246 15.06 30.86 60.46
C VAL A 246 16.43 31.43 60.07
N GLN A 247 16.76 32.61 60.61
CA GLN A 247 17.99 33.32 60.27
C GLN A 247 19.25 32.55 60.71
N ASN A 248 20.21 32.44 59.78
CA ASN A 248 21.62 32.07 60.01
C ASN A 248 21.92 30.71 60.65
N ALA A 249 21.05 29.73 60.48
CA ALA A 249 21.39 28.34 60.82
C ALA A 249 22.22 27.70 59.67
N PRO A 250 23.41 27.14 59.97
CA PRO A 250 24.29 26.50 58.98
C PRO A 250 23.67 25.22 58.42
N GLU A 251 22.72 24.59 59.14
CA GLU A 251 22.01 23.40 58.65
C GLU A 251 21.13 23.64 57.41
N PHE A 252 20.88 24.88 57.01
CA PHE A 252 20.07 25.22 55.82
C PHE A 252 20.89 25.66 54.60
N GLU A 253 22.23 25.64 54.66
CA GLU A 253 23.08 26.06 53.53
C GLU A 253 22.89 25.17 52.29
N GLU A 254 22.75 23.85 52.49
CA GLU A 254 22.48 22.91 51.40
C GLU A 254 21.12 23.17 50.74
N LEU A 255 20.10 23.52 51.55
CA LEU A 255 18.78 23.89 51.05
C LEU A 255 18.82 25.21 50.28
N ARG A 256 19.51 26.24 50.81
CA ARG A 256 19.69 27.53 50.11
C ARG A 256 20.38 27.35 48.76
N THR A 257 21.41 26.51 48.71
CA THR A 257 22.12 26.20 47.47
C THR A 257 21.21 25.51 46.47
N ALA A 258 20.45 24.49 46.88
CA ALA A 258 19.54 23.78 46.00
C ALA A 258 18.38 24.66 45.48
N VAL A 259 17.89 25.60 46.30
CA VAL A 259 16.86 26.58 45.91
C VAL A 259 17.42 27.58 44.89
N ALA A 260 18.66 28.05 45.06
CA ALA A 260 19.32 28.91 44.09
C ALA A 260 19.54 28.19 42.74
N GLU A 261 20.00 26.93 42.78
CA GLU A 261 20.12 26.09 41.58
C GLU A 261 18.76 25.93 40.86
N LEU A 262 17.66 25.75 41.60
CA LEU A 262 16.32 25.63 41.01
C LEU A 262 15.86 26.95 40.38
N HIS A 263 16.17 28.08 41.00
CA HIS A 263 15.85 29.40 40.48
C HIS A 263 16.58 29.68 39.16
N ASP A 264 17.87 29.34 39.08
CA ASP A 264 18.65 29.48 37.85
C ASP A 264 18.15 28.53 36.75
N ALA A 265 17.79 27.29 37.12
CA ALA A 265 17.21 26.32 36.20
C ALA A 265 15.87 26.80 35.62
N ALA A 266 14.99 27.37 36.45
CA ALA A 266 13.70 27.91 36.03
C ALA A 266 13.84 29.08 35.05
N ASN A 267 14.84 29.96 35.25
CA ASN A 267 15.10 31.11 34.38
C ASN A 267 15.84 30.76 33.09
N SER A 268 16.61 29.66 33.07
CA SER A 268 17.40 29.24 31.90
C SER A 268 16.72 28.18 31.02
N ASN A 269 15.48 27.80 31.33
CA ASN A 269 14.74 26.73 30.65
C ASN A 269 15.53 25.41 30.60
N ALA A 270 16.08 25.00 31.75
CA ALA A 270 16.91 23.81 31.87
C ALA A 270 16.16 22.51 31.50
N GLU A 271 16.92 21.47 31.11
CA GLU A 271 16.36 20.16 30.80
C GLU A 271 15.64 19.55 32.03
N PRO A 272 14.48 18.87 31.86
CA PRO A 272 13.70 18.34 32.98
C PRO A 272 14.48 17.37 33.89
N GLY A 273 15.44 16.62 33.34
CA GLY A 273 16.31 15.74 34.12
C GLY A 273 17.24 16.48 35.09
N VAL A 274 17.63 17.73 34.76
CA VAL A 274 18.39 18.61 35.65
C VAL A 274 17.48 19.11 36.77
N VAL A 275 16.27 19.57 36.42
CA VAL A 275 15.28 20.06 37.38
C VAL A 275 14.89 18.98 38.39
N ARG A 276 14.64 17.75 37.93
CA ARG A 276 14.32 16.60 38.78
C ARG A 276 15.44 16.29 39.78
N ARG A 277 16.69 16.41 39.35
CA ARG A 277 17.85 16.21 40.23
C ARG A 277 17.92 17.28 41.32
N ILE A 278 17.69 18.54 40.96
CA ILE A 278 17.68 19.66 41.91
C ILE A 278 16.51 19.53 42.88
N ALA A 279 15.30 19.22 42.40
CA ALA A 279 14.13 18.96 43.25
C ALA A 279 14.39 17.80 44.23
N GLY A 280 15.09 16.75 43.80
CA GLY A 280 15.53 15.66 44.67
C GLY A 280 16.49 16.11 45.78
N LYS A 281 17.41 17.05 45.50
CA LYS A 281 18.29 17.66 46.52
C LYS A 281 17.47 18.46 47.55
N ILE A 282 16.47 19.22 47.10
CA ILE A 282 15.58 19.98 48.00
C ILE A 282 14.84 19.02 48.93
N VAL A 283 14.20 17.97 48.40
CA VAL A 283 13.51 16.96 49.22
C VAL A 283 14.47 16.30 50.22
N ALA A 284 15.68 15.93 49.78
CA ALA A 284 16.68 15.32 50.66
C ALA A 284 17.07 16.27 51.82
N ALA A 285 17.44 17.52 51.52
CA ALA A 285 17.81 18.53 52.52
C ALA A 285 16.66 18.84 53.50
N LEU A 286 15.42 18.86 52.99
CA LEU A 286 14.24 19.02 53.82
C LEU A 286 14.00 17.82 54.75
N THR A 287 14.39 16.62 54.34
CA THR A 287 14.17 15.38 55.11
C THR A 287 15.25 15.17 56.18
N THR A 288 16.50 15.57 55.95
CA THR A 288 17.62 15.37 56.89
C THR A 288 17.77 16.46 57.95
N ALA A 289 17.53 17.73 57.62
CA ALA A 289 17.84 18.84 58.52
C ALA A 289 16.67 19.82 58.76
N ALA A 290 15.81 20.05 57.75
CA ALA A 290 14.86 21.16 57.77
C ALA A 290 13.42 20.80 58.22
N GLY A 291 13.01 19.54 58.09
CA GLY A 291 11.60 19.13 58.18
C GLY A 291 10.97 19.30 59.56
N ALA A 292 11.78 19.28 60.62
CA ALA A 292 11.31 19.49 61.99
C ALA A 292 11.02 20.97 62.33
N GLN A 293 11.68 21.93 61.66
CA GLN A 293 11.53 23.36 61.92
C GLN A 293 10.74 24.12 60.84
N LEU A 294 10.88 23.75 59.56
CA LEU A 294 10.19 24.41 58.44
C LEU A 294 8.80 23.82 58.14
N GLY A 295 8.48 22.67 58.74
CA GLY A 295 7.17 22.03 58.66
C GLY A 295 7.08 20.94 57.58
N THR A 296 6.27 19.92 57.88
CA THR A 296 5.99 18.77 57.00
C THR A 296 5.27 19.14 55.71
N GLU A 297 4.54 20.26 55.71
CA GLU A 297 3.86 20.80 54.52
C GLU A 297 4.84 21.18 53.41
N LEU A 298 6.01 21.72 53.75
CA LEU A 298 7.05 22.09 52.77
C LEU A 298 7.69 20.85 52.13
N VAL A 299 7.86 19.78 52.91
CA VAL A 299 8.34 18.49 52.42
C VAL A 299 7.34 17.92 51.42
N GLN A 300 6.04 17.96 51.77
CA GLN A 300 4.97 17.46 50.92
C GLN A 300 4.89 18.22 49.59
N GLN A 301 4.93 19.56 49.62
CA GLN A 301 4.94 20.39 48.40
C GLN A 301 6.17 20.12 47.53
N SER A 302 7.35 19.88 48.13
CA SER A 302 8.57 19.57 47.38
C SER A 302 8.51 18.19 46.74
N VAL A 303 7.90 17.20 47.40
CA VAL A 303 7.65 15.87 46.85
C VAL A 303 6.61 15.93 45.73
N GLU A 304 5.53 16.68 45.91
CA GLU A 304 4.51 16.90 44.88
C GLU A 304 5.12 17.51 43.62
N PHE A 305 5.93 18.56 43.76
CA PHE A 305 6.69 19.13 42.64
C PHE A 305 7.62 18.11 41.99
N LEU A 306 8.39 17.33 42.77
CA LEU A 306 9.27 16.31 42.22
C LEU A 306 8.50 15.26 41.39
N THR A 307 7.28 14.91 41.83
CA THR A 307 6.41 13.94 41.13
C THR A 307 5.66 14.55 39.93
N SER A 308 5.46 15.87 39.90
CA SER A 308 4.82 16.55 38.77
C SER A 308 5.77 16.78 37.59
N LEU A 309 7.09 16.71 37.82
CA LEU A 309 8.10 16.78 36.77
C LEU A 309 8.04 15.56 35.82
N PRO A 310 8.23 15.75 34.50
CA PRO A 310 8.17 14.69 33.48
C PRO A 310 9.39 13.77 33.53
#